data_AF-A0A1Q7TRY8-F1
#
_entry.id   AF-A0A1Q7TRY8-F1
#
_cell.length_a   1.000
_cell.length_b   1.000
_cell.length_c   1.000
_cell.angle_alpha   90.00
_cell.angle_beta   90.00
_cell.angle_gamma   90.00
#
_symmetry.space_group_name_H-M   'P 1'
#
loop_
_entity.id
_entity.type
_entity.pdbx_description
1 polymer ?
#
loop_
_entity_poly.entity_id
_entity_poly.type
_entity_poly.pdbx_seq_one_letter_code
_entity_poly.pdbx_strand_id
1 'polypeptide(L)'
;MRIASICILYTQDGDLARRVKAFLRTMALVRHVTDPNRMEAALQQNSPAVILMDLRAKECRDLLEQLEQDWSESLVIALGALRSEPLREAEQSGIYAAEDLQLDRHRFQTLVGRAFDHLEIMQENRDLREQSHYGPPAEQPRRSEPVLERAHAPSLPLLRFPRVFRRLDNVEGLLASIVEGVADAAGVTRVGIFSRIRQGDRYRLRAGLRCLPETNEIEYHERDPLVRWFELHGHLVSRANLAHIAAQNQRPLLRRALDSFGAEVMVPLYARGEIIGWLFFGHRITGLPFDYGDLEGLMILAEHVSTVLENALLYEEVTLQKTLAETLLKSIPPGIVAIDEDGLEAKANLPPRQWIEPNTRRSLSVESRRLLDHHTPLGAVAVIHDLTAEENLRQKQDLVDRAAFWTDLAASMSHEIRNPLVAIKTFAQLLPERFDDPEFRKNFNQIVVQEIDRLDKIITQINAFAHPAELKMRPLDIRTPVKRGLELARSKFRVNGDVAVETELPANLPKILGDEGALAEAVAHLVANAAEAVTEQKKPKITLSAKPIHEGGRANAVLVTVQDNGHGIAPEMRGKVFSPFCTTKARGMGLGLPIVKRTVFDHNGRVDIDTSASGTAVSIALPATANGG
;
A
#
# COMPACT_ATOMS: atom_id res chain seq x y z
N MET A 1 20.17 56.78 0.95
CA MET A 1 21.31 55.88 1.26
C MET A 1 20.76 54.85 2.24
N ARG A 2 20.41 53.63 1.80
CA ARG A 2 19.75 52.62 2.66
C ARG A 2 20.69 52.31 3.84
N ILE A 3 20.17 52.44 5.06
CA ILE A 3 20.89 52.03 6.28
C ILE A 3 21.22 50.54 6.10
N ALA A 4 22.48 50.16 6.28
CA ALA A 4 22.88 48.78 6.13
C ALA A 4 22.17 47.94 7.21
N SER A 5 21.29 47.02 6.80
CA SER A 5 20.59 46.12 7.72
C SER A 5 21.61 45.38 8.60
N ILE A 6 21.46 45.47 9.91
CA ILE A 6 22.44 44.94 10.88
C ILE A 6 21.95 43.59 11.38
N CYS A 7 22.84 42.60 11.33
CA CYS A 7 22.58 41.27 11.85
C CYS A 7 23.58 40.97 12.96
N ILE A 8 23.10 40.55 14.12
CA ILE A 8 23.95 40.20 15.26
C ILE A 8 24.02 38.68 15.35
N LEU A 9 25.21 38.11 15.27
CA LEU A 9 25.43 36.66 15.36
C LEU A 9 26.09 36.32 16.70
N TYR A 10 25.36 35.57 17.54
CA TYR A 10 25.89 34.93 18.73
C TYR A 10 26.36 33.51 18.42
N THR A 11 27.68 33.28 18.44
CA THR A 11 28.23 31.93 18.34
C THR A 11 29.65 31.88 18.89
N GLN A 12 30.00 30.78 19.55
CA GLN A 12 31.39 30.48 19.93
C GLN A 12 32.14 29.74 18.80
N ASP A 13 31.44 29.30 17.74
CA ASP A 13 31.99 28.58 16.60
C ASP A 13 32.50 29.55 15.52
N GLY A 14 33.82 29.63 15.40
CA GLY A 14 34.49 30.50 14.43
C GLY A 14 34.26 30.12 12.96
N ASP A 15 33.96 28.86 12.66
CA ASP A 15 33.67 28.41 11.30
C ASP A 15 32.24 28.75 10.90
N LEU A 16 31.28 28.58 11.81
CA LEU A 16 29.90 29.03 11.63
C LEU A 16 29.86 30.56 11.39
N ALA A 17 30.60 31.34 12.19
CA ALA A 17 30.69 32.78 12.01
C ALA A 17 31.25 33.18 10.64
N ARG A 18 32.24 32.45 10.12
CA ARG A 18 32.83 32.70 8.80
C ARG A 18 31.82 32.41 7.67
N ARG A 19 31.07 31.30 7.79
CA ARG A 19 30.02 30.91 6.82
C ARG A 19 28.86 31.90 6.79
N VAL A 20 28.32 32.29 7.94
CA VAL A 20 27.21 33.25 8.03
C VAL A 20 27.62 34.62 7.47
N LYS A 21 28.83 35.10 7.81
CA LYS A 21 29.39 36.33 7.21
C LYS A 21 29.50 36.24 5.69
N ALA A 22 29.91 35.08 5.15
CA ALA A 22 30.00 34.88 3.71
C ALA A 22 28.62 34.84 3.04
N PHE A 23 27.63 34.21 3.67
CA PHE A 23 26.27 34.11 3.14
C PHE A 23 25.54 35.45 3.14
N LEU A 24 25.74 36.26 4.18
CA LEU A 24 25.02 37.53 4.32
C LEU A 24 25.80 38.75 3.84
N ARG A 25 27.00 38.57 3.25
CA ARG A 25 27.90 39.67 2.83
C ARG A 25 27.23 40.73 1.95
N THR A 26 26.25 40.33 1.13
CA THR A 26 25.51 41.22 0.21
C THR A 26 24.18 41.72 0.79
N MET A 27 23.76 41.21 1.95
CA MET A 27 22.44 41.45 2.54
C MET A 27 22.51 42.29 3.83
N ALA A 28 23.52 42.05 4.67
CA ALA A 28 23.59 42.66 5.99
C ALA A 28 25.02 42.77 6.52
N LEU A 29 25.24 43.74 7.41
CA LEU A 29 26.46 43.81 8.20
C LEU A 29 26.34 42.85 9.39
N VAL A 30 27.08 41.73 9.34
CA VAL A 30 27.07 40.71 10.41
C VAL A 30 28.08 41.06 11.51
N ARG A 31 27.59 41.45 12.69
CA ARG A 31 28.38 41.62 13.91
C ARG A 31 28.43 40.31 14.67
N HIS A 32 29.61 39.70 14.72
CA HIS A 32 29.82 38.44 15.45
C HIS A 32 30.20 38.74 16.91
N VAL A 33 29.47 38.13 17.83
CA VAL A 33 29.60 38.28 19.28
C VAL A 33 29.77 36.89 19.90
N THR A 34 30.72 36.77 20.83
CA THR A 34 31.05 35.52 21.54
C THR A 34 30.74 35.57 23.03
N ASP A 35 30.50 36.77 23.58
CA ASP A 35 30.34 37.02 25.02
C ASP A 35 28.97 37.68 25.28
N PRO A 36 28.14 37.14 26.21
CA PRO A 36 26.85 37.72 26.59
C PRO A 36 26.90 39.21 26.93
N ASN A 37 27.93 39.69 27.66
CA ASN A 37 28.02 41.11 28.04
C ASN A 37 28.25 42.04 26.84
N ARG A 38 28.86 41.52 25.77
CA ARG A 38 29.04 42.26 24.52
C ARG A 38 27.81 42.20 23.62
N MET A 39 26.90 41.25 23.85
CA MET A 39 25.63 41.16 23.15
C MET A 39 24.72 42.33 23.53
N GLU A 40 24.60 42.63 24.81
CA GLU A 40 23.76 43.73 25.30
C GLU A 40 24.24 45.09 24.76
N ALA A 41 25.56 45.35 24.81
CA ALA A 41 26.13 46.56 24.23
C ALA A 41 25.92 46.65 22.70
N ALA A 42 25.91 45.52 22.00
CA ALA A 42 25.61 45.46 20.57
C ALA A 42 24.12 45.72 20.29
N LEU A 43 23.22 45.25 21.15
CA LEU A 43 21.78 45.45 21.00
C LEU A 43 21.36 46.89 21.33
N GLN A 44 21.91 47.49 22.39
CA GLN A 44 21.67 48.89 22.72
C GLN A 44 22.03 49.86 21.59
N GLN A 45 23.05 49.53 20.79
CA GLN A 45 23.49 50.38 19.67
C GLN A 45 22.78 50.08 18.34
N ASN A 46 22.14 48.91 18.19
CA ASN A 46 21.66 48.45 16.88
C ASN A 46 20.23 47.89 16.90
N SER A 47 19.49 48.01 18.00
CA SER A 47 18.07 47.64 18.06
C SER A 47 17.19 48.62 17.27
N PRO A 48 16.18 48.15 16.53
CA PRO A 48 15.81 46.75 16.32
C PRO A 48 16.71 46.04 15.30
N ALA A 49 17.08 44.78 15.60
CA ALA A 49 17.96 43.97 14.74
C ALA A 49 17.48 42.52 14.58
N VAL A 50 18.02 41.84 13.55
CA VAL A 50 17.91 40.38 13.42
C VAL A 50 19.07 39.72 14.16
N ILE A 51 18.75 38.86 15.12
CA ILE A 51 19.69 38.17 15.99
C ILE A 51 19.76 36.70 15.56
N LEU A 52 20.94 36.21 15.20
CA LEU A 52 21.21 34.80 14.93
C LEU A 52 21.86 34.19 16.15
N MET A 53 21.29 33.12 16.71
CA MET A 53 21.77 32.54 17.97
C MET A 53 22.11 31.06 17.84
N ASP A 54 23.39 30.71 18.03
CA ASP A 54 23.85 29.32 18.07
C ASP A 54 23.54 28.67 19.43
N LEU A 55 22.56 27.79 19.44
CA LEU A 55 22.03 27.13 20.64
C LEU A 55 22.97 26.09 21.26
N ARG A 56 24.16 25.87 20.69
CA ARG A 56 25.19 25.02 21.31
C ARG A 56 25.93 25.74 22.45
N ALA A 57 25.81 27.06 22.56
CA ALA A 57 26.40 27.82 23.66
C ALA A 57 25.60 27.60 24.96
N LYS A 58 26.30 27.39 26.08
CA LYS A 58 25.68 27.00 27.36
C LYS A 58 24.81 28.09 27.98
N GLU A 59 25.08 29.36 27.65
CA GLU A 59 24.42 30.55 28.18
C GLU A 59 23.20 30.99 27.34
N CYS A 60 22.83 30.25 26.29
CA CYS A 60 21.78 30.66 25.36
C CYS A 60 20.38 30.75 25.98
N ARG A 61 20.08 29.92 26.99
CA ARG A 61 18.75 29.87 27.60
C ARG A 61 18.44 31.16 28.36
N ASP A 62 19.33 31.57 29.24
CA ASP A 62 19.18 32.80 30.03
C ASP A 62 19.16 34.04 29.11
N LEU A 63 19.96 34.01 28.03
CA LEU A 63 19.96 35.05 27.01
C LEU A 63 18.64 35.15 26.22
N LEU A 64 18.01 34.02 25.88
CA LEU A 64 16.72 34.04 25.16
C LEU A 64 15.61 34.66 26.01
N GLU A 65 15.54 34.32 27.29
CA GLU A 65 14.58 34.91 28.23
C GLU A 65 14.80 36.43 28.40
N GLN A 66 16.06 36.87 28.51
CA GLN A 66 16.41 38.30 28.58
C GLN A 66 16.07 39.05 27.29
N LEU A 67 16.30 38.46 26.11
CA LEU A 67 15.99 39.09 24.83
C LEU A 67 14.48 39.27 24.63
N GLU A 68 13.67 38.31 25.08
CA GLU A 68 12.21 38.42 25.00
C GLU A 68 11.67 39.53 25.92
N GLN A 69 12.29 39.70 27.10
CA GLN A 69 11.87 40.68 28.09
C GLN A 69 12.30 42.12 27.77
N ASP A 70 13.59 42.32 27.45
CA ASP A 70 14.18 43.66 27.34
C ASP A 70 14.29 44.16 25.89
N TRP A 71 14.27 43.25 24.90
CA TRP A 71 14.49 43.56 23.48
C TRP A 71 13.40 42.98 22.57
N SER A 72 12.14 43.03 23.01
CA SER A 72 10.96 42.47 22.31
C SER A 72 10.71 42.97 20.87
N GLU A 73 11.40 44.02 20.43
CA GLU A 73 11.33 44.54 19.06
C GLU A 73 12.34 43.89 18.10
N SER A 74 13.29 43.09 18.62
CA SER A 74 14.28 42.37 17.80
C SER A 74 13.82 40.95 17.47
N LEU A 75 14.22 40.45 16.29
CA LEU A 75 13.82 39.12 15.81
C LEU A 75 14.95 38.11 16.01
N VAL A 76 14.66 37.00 16.70
CA VAL A 76 15.64 35.95 16.99
C VAL A 76 15.48 34.77 16.04
N ILE A 77 16.55 34.38 15.35
CA ILE A 77 16.64 33.15 14.57
C ILE A 77 17.59 32.20 15.29
N ALA A 78 17.09 31.06 15.75
CA ALA A 78 17.89 30.08 16.47
C ALA A 78 18.53 29.07 15.51
N LEU A 79 19.82 28.79 15.74
CA LEU A 79 20.63 27.84 14.97
C LEU A 79 20.98 26.65 15.86
N GLY A 80 20.52 25.47 15.50
CA GLY A 80 20.74 24.27 16.32
C GLY A 80 20.43 22.98 15.58
N ALA A 81 20.88 21.85 16.11
CA ALA A 81 20.61 20.55 15.48
C ALA A 81 19.10 20.24 15.50
N LEU A 82 18.58 19.79 14.36
CA LEU A 82 17.19 19.35 14.21
C LEU A 82 16.80 18.34 15.30
N ARG A 83 15.68 18.59 15.99
CA ARG A 83 15.15 17.78 17.11
C ARG A 83 15.99 17.75 18.40
N SER A 84 16.99 18.62 18.53
CA SER A 84 17.69 18.79 19.80
C SER A 84 16.80 19.46 20.85
N GLU A 85 17.01 19.10 22.12
CA GLU A 85 16.29 19.67 23.26
C GLU A 85 16.43 21.21 23.32
N PRO A 86 17.61 21.82 23.10
CA PRO A 86 17.76 23.28 23.07
C PRO A 86 16.95 23.96 21.95
N LEU A 87 16.85 23.35 20.76
CA LEU A 87 16.08 23.92 19.65
C LEU A 87 14.58 23.89 19.93
N ARG A 88 14.10 22.80 20.56
CA ARG A 88 12.70 22.68 21.01
C ARG A 88 12.36 23.67 22.12
N GLU A 89 13.28 23.89 23.08
CA GLU A 89 13.10 24.90 24.11
C GLU A 89 13.04 26.31 23.49
N ALA A 90 13.95 26.63 22.56
CA ALA A 90 13.97 27.93 21.89
C ALA A 90 12.70 28.20 21.05
N GLU A 91 12.16 27.18 20.36
CA GLU A 91 10.88 27.28 19.65
C GLU A 91 9.69 27.58 20.59
N GLN A 92 9.76 27.13 21.85
CA GLN A 92 8.74 27.43 22.87
C GLN A 92 8.86 28.86 23.43
N SER A 93 10.05 29.46 23.37
CA SER A 93 10.35 30.84 23.82
C SER A 93 10.02 31.93 22.78
N GLY A 94 9.30 31.60 21.70
CA GLY A 94 8.75 32.63 20.80
C GLY A 94 9.74 33.27 19.83
N ILE A 95 10.83 32.58 19.49
CA ILE A 95 11.77 32.99 18.42
C ILE A 95 11.05 33.15 17.06
N TYR A 96 11.64 33.96 16.17
CA TYR A 96 11.10 34.21 14.82
C TYR A 96 11.19 32.96 13.93
N ALA A 97 12.32 32.25 13.99
CA ALA A 97 12.53 31.01 13.24
C ALA A 97 13.65 30.15 13.84
N ALA A 98 13.62 28.86 13.53
CA ALA A 98 14.67 27.90 13.85
C ALA A 98 15.26 27.31 12.55
N GLU A 99 16.58 27.18 12.47
CA GLU A 99 17.28 26.62 11.31
C GLU A 99 18.41 25.67 11.75
N ASP A 100 18.72 24.67 10.92
CA ASP A 100 19.79 23.72 11.19
C ASP A 100 21.19 24.35 11.05
N LEU A 101 22.17 23.82 11.78
CA LEU A 101 23.58 24.21 11.69
C LEU A 101 24.20 23.88 10.33
N GLN A 102 23.63 22.92 9.59
CA GLN A 102 23.93 22.66 8.18
C GLN A 102 23.20 23.67 7.27
N LEU A 103 23.64 24.92 7.33
CA LEU A 103 23.01 26.03 6.61
C LEU A 103 23.08 25.86 5.08
N ASP A 104 21.93 25.66 4.44
CA ASP A 104 21.79 25.87 3.00
C ASP A 104 21.80 27.37 2.69
N ARG A 105 22.63 27.77 1.70
CA ARG A 105 22.85 29.19 1.41
C ARG A 105 21.59 29.91 0.96
N HIS A 106 20.82 29.32 0.05
CA HIS A 106 19.68 30.00 -0.57
C HIS A 106 18.51 30.10 0.41
N ARG A 107 18.22 28.99 1.11
CA ARG A 107 17.20 28.92 2.13
C ARG A 107 17.49 29.86 3.30
N PHE A 108 18.73 29.88 3.80
CA PHE A 108 19.13 30.75 4.89
C PHE A 108 19.07 32.23 4.52
N GLN A 109 19.52 32.60 3.32
CA GLN A 109 19.38 33.98 2.80
C GLN A 109 17.91 34.39 2.69
N THR A 110 17.04 33.50 2.20
CA THR A 110 15.60 33.77 2.09
C THR A 110 14.97 33.99 3.46
N LEU A 111 15.34 33.18 4.46
CA LEU A 111 14.85 33.30 5.83
C LEU A 111 15.25 34.63 6.46
N VAL A 112 16.52 35.01 6.35
CA VAL A 112 17.04 36.28 6.87
C VAL A 112 16.45 37.48 6.12
N GLY A 113 16.23 37.36 4.81
CA GLY A 113 15.54 38.39 4.01
C GLY A 113 14.12 38.66 4.52
N ARG A 114 13.34 37.60 4.73
CA ARG A 114 11.98 37.72 5.31
C ARG A 114 11.97 38.33 6.71
N ALA A 115 12.99 38.03 7.52
CA ALA A 115 13.14 38.63 8.84
C ALA A 115 13.36 40.15 8.75
N PHE A 116 14.17 40.62 7.80
CA PHE A 116 14.36 42.06 7.58
C PHE A 116 13.10 42.75 7.08
N ASP A 117 12.39 42.16 6.11
CA ASP A 117 11.12 42.72 5.62
C ASP A 117 10.09 42.84 6.77
N HIS A 118 10.04 41.83 7.65
CA HIS A 118 9.17 41.86 8.83
C HIS A 118 9.55 42.97 9.82
N LEU A 119 10.84 43.21 10.00
CA LEU A 119 11.35 44.25 10.89
C LEU A 119 11.07 45.66 10.34
N GLU A 120 11.17 45.86 9.02
CA GLU A 120 10.80 47.11 8.33
C GLU A 120 9.29 47.41 8.51
N ILE A 121 8.44 46.40 8.32
CA ILE A 121 6.99 46.53 8.54
C ILE A 121 6.65 46.84 10.01
N MET A 122 7.39 46.25 10.97
CA MET A 122 7.20 46.56 12.40
C MET A 122 7.57 48.01 12.73
N GLN A 123 8.64 48.53 12.14
CA GLN A 123 9.05 49.93 12.29
C GLN A 123 8.04 50.90 11.67
N GLU A 124 7.59 50.66 10.43
CA GLU A 124 6.58 51.50 9.77
C GLU A 124 5.28 51.58 10.58
N ASN A 125 4.81 50.44 11.11
CA ASN A 125 3.63 50.41 11.97
C ASN A 125 3.82 51.19 13.28
N ARG A 126 5.04 51.23 13.81
CA ARG A 126 5.37 51.99 15.02
C ARG A 126 5.39 53.49 14.71
N ASP A 127 6.06 53.91 13.66
CA ASP A 127 6.14 55.31 13.24
C ASP A 127 4.76 55.89 12.96
N LEU A 128 3.87 55.11 12.33
CA LEU A 128 2.47 55.50 12.09
C LEU A 128 1.68 55.67 13.40
N ARG A 129 1.94 54.83 14.42
CA ARG A 129 1.32 54.94 15.74
C ARG A 129 1.84 56.15 16.53
N GLU A 130 3.14 56.44 16.43
CA GLU A 130 3.76 57.59 17.11
C GLU A 130 3.35 58.93 16.45
N GLN A 131 3.19 58.98 15.13
CA GLN A 131 2.64 60.14 14.41
C GLN A 131 1.18 60.43 14.76
N SER A 132 0.44 59.43 15.24
CA SER A 132 -0.94 59.56 15.69
C SER A 132 -1.06 60.17 17.12
N HIS A 133 0.06 60.45 17.80
CA HIS A 133 0.09 60.84 19.23
C HIS A 133 0.61 62.26 19.52
N TYR A 134 0.81 63.13 18.52
CA TYR A 134 1.18 64.54 18.74
C TYR A 134 0.11 65.54 18.28
N GLY A 135 -0.71 66.00 19.23
CA GLY A 135 -1.41 67.29 19.23
C GLY A 135 -1.28 67.92 20.64
N PRO A 136 -1.13 69.24 20.79
CA PRO A 136 -0.71 69.85 22.06
C PRO A 136 -1.83 69.83 23.14
N PRO A 137 -1.47 69.88 24.43
CA PRO A 137 -2.43 69.74 25.53
C PRO A 137 -3.18 71.05 25.79
N ALA A 138 -4.49 71.07 25.55
CA ALA A 138 -5.36 72.17 25.96
C ALA A 138 -5.93 71.94 27.36
N GLU A 139 -5.72 72.94 28.23
CA GLU A 139 -6.22 73.06 29.59
C GLU A 139 -7.74 72.83 29.70
N GLN A 140 -8.17 72.13 30.75
CA GLN A 140 -9.55 72.25 31.21
C GLN A 140 -9.74 73.59 31.92
N PRO A 141 -10.81 74.35 31.58
CA PRO A 141 -11.78 74.62 32.62
C PRO A 141 -13.25 74.62 32.17
N ARG A 142 -14.04 73.87 32.96
CA ARG A 142 -15.37 74.20 33.51
C ARG A 142 -16.60 74.25 32.58
N ARG A 143 -17.41 73.20 32.74
CA ARG A 143 -18.87 73.14 32.93
C ARG A 143 -19.73 74.14 32.13
N SER A 144 -20.42 73.59 31.14
CA SER A 144 -21.87 73.76 30.97
C SER A 144 -22.42 72.67 30.02
N GLU A 145 -23.18 71.73 30.57
CA GLU A 145 -24.10 70.83 29.84
C GLU A 145 -25.31 71.62 29.30
N PRO A 146 -26.18 71.06 28.42
CA PRO A 146 -26.06 69.83 27.62
C PRO A 146 -26.54 69.99 26.15
N VAL A 147 -25.86 69.37 25.18
CA VAL A 147 -26.50 68.74 24.01
C VAL A 147 -25.65 67.53 23.62
N LEU A 148 -26.21 66.32 23.78
CA LEU A 148 -25.59 65.06 23.38
C LEU A 148 -25.56 64.94 21.84
N GLU A 149 -24.46 65.36 21.22
CA GLU A 149 -24.00 64.72 19.99
C GLU A 149 -23.13 63.52 20.39
N ARG A 150 -23.66 62.31 20.15
CA ARG A 150 -22.97 61.05 20.43
C ARG A 150 -21.74 60.93 19.52
N ALA A 151 -20.57 61.23 20.08
CA ALA A 151 -19.28 60.83 19.55
C ALA A 151 -19.26 59.32 19.29
N HIS A 152 -18.91 58.91 18.07
CA HIS A 152 -18.60 57.52 17.76
C HIS A 152 -17.40 57.07 18.60
N ALA A 153 -17.61 56.06 19.45
CA ALA A 153 -16.59 55.36 20.22
C ALA A 153 -16.04 54.16 19.39
N PRO A 154 -14.92 53.54 19.79
CA PRO A 154 -13.91 53.00 18.88
C PRO A 154 -14.31 51.68 18.20
N SER A 155 -13.84 51.51 16.96
CA SER A 155 -13.87 50.25 16.22
C SER A 155 -13.28 49.10 17.04
N LEU A 156 -13.97 47.96 17.06
CA LEU A 156 -13.53 46.70 17.67
C LEU A 156 -12.04 46.43 17.38
N PRO A 157 -11.20 46.15 18.40
CA PRO A 157 -9.79 45.87 18.18
C PRO A 157 -9.65 44.61 17.31
N LEU A 158 -8.94 44.73 16.17
CA LEU A 158 -8.58 43.59 15.33
C LEU A 158 -7.93 42.51 16.21
N LEU A 159 -8.50 41.30 16.17
CA LEU A 159 -7.96 40.11 16.82
C LEU A 159 -6.45 40.04 16.57
N ARG A 160 -5.63 40.03 17.63
CA ARG A 160 -4.20 39.71 17.51
C ARG A 160 -4.05 38.21 17.24
N PHE A 161 -4.28 37.81 15.99
CA PHE A 161 -4.13 36.44 15.48
C PHE A 161 -2.76 35.77 15.68
N PRO A 162 -1.61 36.43 15.93
CA PRO A 162 -0.33 35.72 16.09
C PRO A 162 -0.28 34.72 17.26
N ARG A 163 -1.15 34.85 18.26
CA ARG A 163 -1.20 33.92 19.41
C ARG A 163 -2.03 32.65 19.15
N VAL A 164 -2.96 32.69 18.21
CA VAL A 164 -3.91 31.59 17.92
C VAL A 164 -3.23 30.46 17.14
N PHE A 165 -2.19 30.77 16.37
CA PHE A 165 -1.43 29.78 15.58
C PHE A 165 -0.41 28.95 16.37
N ARG A 166 -0.20 29.22 17.67
CA ARG A 166 0.79 28.50 18.51
C ARG A 166 0.38 27.08 18.92
N ARG A 167 -0.84 26.62 18.64
CA ARG A 167 -1.35 25.29 19.03
C ARG A 167 -2.21 24.65 17.92
N LEU A 168 -1.56 24.18 16.86
CA LEU A 168 -2.23 23.43 15.77
C LEU A 168 -2.39 21.92 16.06
N ASP A 169 -2.01 21.44 17.25
CA ASP A 169 -2.02 20.01 17.55
C ASP A 169 -3.45 19.43 17.72
N ASN A 170 -4.47 20.26 17.91
CA ASN A 170 -5.86 19.84 18.03
C ASN A 170 -6.85 20.95 17.59
N VAL A 171 -7.77 20.60 16.67
CA VAL A 171 -8.85 21.48 16.18
C VAL A 171 -9.72 22.01 17.32
N GLU A 172 -10.01 21.19 18.34
CA GLU A 172 -10.82 21.65 19.48
C GLU A 172 -10.11 22.73 20.30
N GLY A 173 -8.79 22.61 20.46
CA GLY A 173 -7.97 23.62 21.14
C GLY A 173 -7.93 24.95 20.38
N LEU A 174 -7.81 24.86 19.04
CA LEU A 174 -7.87 26.03 18.17
C LEU A 174 -9.23 26.75 18.29
N LEU A 175 -10.34 26.01 18.21
CA LEU A 175 -11.67 26.59 18.32
C LEU A 175 -11.92 27.21 19.69
N ALA A 176 -11.43 26.62 20.78
CA ALA A 176 -11.51 27.20 22.12
C ALA A 176 -10.76 28.55 22.21
N SER A 177 -9.54 28.63 21.66
CA SER A 177 -8.78 29.90 21.64
C SER A 177 -9.44 30.97 20.77
N ILE A 178 -10.11 30.59 19.68
CA ILE A 178 -10.90 31.52 18.86
C ILE A 178 -12.06 32.07 19.66
N VAL A 179 -12.82 31.21 20.36
CA VAL A 179 -13.94 31.62 21.22
C VAL A 179 -13.48 32.63 22.27
N GLU A 180 -12.36 32.36 22.96
CA GLU A 180 -11.81 33.27 23.97
C GLU A 180 -11.42 34.62 23.36
N GLY A 181 -10.66 34.61 22.26
CA GLY A 181 -10.25 35.85 21.59
C GLY A 181 -11.43 36.66 21.05
N VAL A 182 -12.46 36.00 20.52
CA VAL A 182 -13.68 36.64 20.01
C VAL A 182 -14.51 37.20 21.17
N ALA A 183 -14.58 36.51 22.31
CA ALA A 183 -15.26 37.02 23.50
C ALA A 183 -14.61 38.31 24.02
N ASP A 184 -13.28 38.32 24.09
CA ASP A 184 -12.49 39.46 24.53
C ASP A 184 -12.63 40.64 23.57
N ALA A 185 -12.54 40.39 22.25
CA ALA A 185 -12.70 41.42 21.23
C ALA A 185 -14.10 42.03 21.27
N ALA A 186 -15.15 41.22 21.31
CA ALA A 186 -16.54 41.67 21.34
C ALA A 186 -16.99 42.23 22.71
N GLY A 187 -16.19 42.04 23.75
CA GLY A 187 -16.52 42.45 25.12
C GLY A 187 -17.77 41.74 25.65
N VAL A 188 -17.90 40.44 25.40
CA VAL A 188 -19.05 39.62 25.81
C VAL A 188 -18.65 38.57 26.84
N THR A 189 -19.60 38.21 27.71
CA THR A 189 -19.37 37.14 28.70
C THR A 189 -19.65 35.75 28.16
N ARG A 190 -20.37 35.64 27.05
CA ARG A 190 -20.79 34.38 26.44
C ARG A 190 -20.61 34.46 24.93
N VAL A 191 -19.96 33.46 24.37
CA VAL A 191 -19.85 33.27 22.92
C VAL A 191 -19.73 31.78 22.62
N GLY A 192 -20.16 31.36 21.44
CA GLY A 192 -19.89 30.00 20.99
C GLY A 192 -19.92 29.87 19.48
N ILE A 193 -19.28 28.80 19.01
CA ILE A 193 -19.17 28.46 17.59
C ILE A 193 -19.95 27.17 17.35
N PHE A 194 -20.99 27.27 16.55
CA PHE A 194 -21.61 26.12 15.93
C PHE A 194 -20.90 25.82 14.61
N SER A 195 -20.57 24.56 14.38
CA SER A 195 -20.08 24.10 13.07
C SER A 195 -20.81 22.85 12.65
N ARG A 196 -20.78 22.58 11.35
CA ARG A 196 -21.24 21.31 10.79
C ARG A 196 -20.48 20.12 11.41
N ILE A 197 -21.20 19.03 11.68
CA ILE A 197 -20.67 17.72 12.08
C ILE A 197 -20.20 17.00 10.81
N ARG A 198 -19.04 16.34 10.87
CA ARG A 198 -18.46 15.62 9.73
C ARG A 198 -19.46 14.64 9.09
N GLN A 199 -19.49 14.60 7.75
CA GLN A 199 -20.35 13.72 6.92
C GLN A 199 -21.87 13.77 7.18
N GLY A 200 -22.36 14.77 7.93
CA GLY A 200 -23.78 14.90 8.25
C GLY A 200 -24.35 16.27 7.91
N ASP A 201 -25.67 16.34 7.80
CA ASP A 201 -26.43 17.58 7.55
C ASP A 201 -26.78 18.29 8.87
N ARG A 202 -25.93 18.14 9.90
CA ARG A 202 -26.18 18.62 11.25
C ARG A 202 -25.10 19.56 11.75
N TYR A 203 -25.48 20.53 12.56
CA TYR A 203 -24.63 21.53 13.20
C TYR A 203 -24.73 21.37 14.70
N ARG A 204 -23.59 21.42 15.39
CA ARG A 204 -23.50 21.40 16.86
C ARG A 204 -22.53 22.44 17.36
N LEU A 205 -22.60 22.73 18.65
CA LEU A 205 -21.58 23.51 19.33
C LEU A 205 -20.25 22.74 19.32
N ARG A 206 -19.19 23.38 18.80
CA ARG A 206 -17.82 22.83 18.81
C ARG A 206 -16.97 23.44 19.92
N ALA A 207 -17.18 24.71 20.23
CA ALA A 207 -16.51 25.41 21.30
C ALA A 207 -17.41 26.54 21.82
N GLY A 208 -17.31 26.84 23.11
CA GLY A 208 -18.11 27.89 23.72
C GLY A 208 -17.57 28.33 25.06
N LEU A 209 -17.78 29.61 25.38
CA LEU A 209 -17.41 30.24 26.64
C LEU A 209 -18.68 30.58 27.41
N ARG A 210 -18.79 30.06 28.64
CA ARG A 210 -19.93 30.28 29.56
C ARG A 210 -21.31 30.05 28.90
N CYS A 211 -21.38 29.03 28.04
CA CYS A 211 -22.61 28.57 27.39
C CYS A 211 -23.55 27.91 28.41
N LEU A 212 -24.85 27.93 28.13
CA LEU A 212 -25.82 27.21 28.96
C LEU A 212 -25.61 25.70 28.79
N PRO A 213 -25.83 24.86 29.83
CA PRO A 213 -25.72 23.41 29.71
C PRO A 213 -26.57 22.86 28.57
N GLU A 214 -27.77 23.40 28.39
CA GLU A 214 -28.70 23.04 27.33
C GLU A 214 -28.13 23.35 25.94
N THR A 215 -27.31 24.40 25.79
CA THR A 215 -26.70 24.78 24.50
C THR A 215 -25.70 23.74 23.98
N ASN A 216 -25.09 22.94 24.86
CA ASN A 216 -24.11 21.92 24.45
C ASN A 216 -24.78 20.69 23.79
N GLU A 217 -26.06 20.45 24.06
CA GLU A 217 -26.80 19.29 23.56
C GLU A 217 -27.65 19.61 22.32
N ILE A 218 -27.73 20.89 21.92
CA ILE A 218 -28.52 21.29 20.76
C ILE A 218 -27.80 20.90 19.47
N GLU A 219 -28.52 20.18 18.61
CA GLU A 219 -28.16 19.94 17.22
C GLU A 219 -29.18 20.59 16.29
N TYR A 220 -28.71 21.23 15.22
CA TYR A 220 -29.56 21.74 14.14
C TYR A 220 -29.33 20.92 12.88
N HIS A 221 -30.40 20.58 12.18
CA HIS A 221 -30.33 20.05 10.82
C HIS A 221 -30.27 21.20 9.81
N GLU A 222 -29.70 20.98 8.62
CA GLU A 222 -29.79 21.89 7.45
C GLU A 222 -31.21 22.34 7.11
N ARG A 223 -32.23 21.54 7.44
CA ARG A 223 -33.64 21.88 7.20
C ARG A 223 -34.23 22.78 8.27
N ASP A 224 -33.50 23.05 9.35
CA ASP A 224 -34.02 23.87 10.43
C ASP A 224 -34.17 25.34 10.00
N PRO A 225 -35.20 26.04 10.50
CA PRO A 225 -35.50 27.40 10.08
C PRO A 225 -34.34 28.39 10.28
N LEU A 226 -33.49 28.18 11.30
CA LEU A 226 -32.32 29.01 11.56
C LEU A 226 -31.25 28.83 10.47
N VAL A 227 -30.94 27.58 10.13
CA VAL A 227 -29.91 27.27 9.11
C VAL A 227 -30.38 27.74 7.74
N ARG A 228 -31.64 27.44 7.37
CA ARG A 228 -32.26 27.94 6.14
C ARG A 228 -32.31 29.46 6.07
N TRP A 229 -32.55 30.13 7.19
CA TRP A 229 -32.53 31.59 7.24
C TRP A 229 -31.16 32.13 6.85
N PHE A 230 -30.09 31.58 7.44
CA PHE A 230 -28.74 31.97 7.09
C PHE A 230 -28.43 31.66 5.62
N GLU A 231 -28.67 30.43 5.14
CA GLU A 231 -28.44 30.06 3.74
C GLU A 231 -29.10 31.00 2.73
N LEU A 232 -30.33 31.44 3.00
CA LEU A 232 -31.11 32.26 2.07
C LEU A 232 -30.76 33.76 2.14
N HIS A 233 -30.36 34.26 3.31
CA HIS A 233 -30.24 35.71 3.52
C HIS A 233 -28.81 36.19 3.79
N GLY A 234 -27.90 35.35 4.29
CA GLY A 234 -26.52 35.76 4.55
C GLY A 234 -26.32 36.76 5.70
N HIS A 235 -27.39 37.18 6.38
CA HIS A 235 -27.35 38.30 7.34
C HIS A 235 -27.24 37.83 8.79
N LEU A 236 -26.59 38.66 9.62
CA LEU A 236 -26.60 38.50 11.07
C LEU A 236 -28.02 38.66 11.63
N VAL A 237 -28.30 37.98 12.73
CA VAL A 237 -29.57 38.06 13.46
C VAL A 237 -29.29 38.71 14.81
N SER A 238 -29.82 39.92 15.02
CA SER A 238 -29.74 40.62 16.31
C SER A 238 -31.12 40.73 16.93
N ARG A 239 -31.19 40.55 18.26
CA ARG A 239 -32.41 40.70 19.04
C ARG A 239 -33.05 42.08 18.87
N ALA A 240 -32.24 43.13 18.75
CA ALA A 240 -32.71 44.50 18.50
C ALA A 240 -33.31 44.66 17.09
N ASN A 241 -32.80 43.89 16.12
CA ASN A 241 -33.19 44.01 14.70
C ASN A 241 -34.26 43.02 14.26
N LEU A 242 -34.71 42.11 15.14
CA LEU A 242 -35.79 41.15 14.84
C LEU A 242 -37.08 41.83 14.34
N ALA A 243 -37.40 43.03 14.85
CA ALA A 243 -38.59 43.78 14.45
C ALA A 243 -38.51 44.30 12.99
N HIS A 244 -37.30 44.46 12.45
CA HIS A 244 -37.03 44.97 11.11
C HIS A 244 -37.00 43.86 10.04
N ILE A 245 -37.04 42.59 10.42
CA ILE A 245 -37.08 41.46 9.48
C ILE A 245 -38.46 41.42 8.79
N ALA A 246 -38.50 41.58 7.46
CA ALA A 246 -39.76 41.66 6.70
C ALA A 246 -40.64 40.40 6.84
N ALA A 247 -40.04 39.22 6.96
CA ALA A 247 -40.73 37.94 7.11
C ALA A 247 -41.32 37.75 8.53
N GLN A 248 -42.56 38.18 8.74
CA GLN A 248 -43.22 38.14 10.06
C GLN A 248 -43.35 36.72 10.65
N ASN A 249 -43.49 35.70 9.81
CA ASN A 249 -43.58 34.29 10.21
C ASN A 249 -42.27 33.69 10.72
N GLN A 250 -41.12 34.28 10.36
CA GLN A 250 -39.80 33.78 10.76
C GLN A 250 -39.26 34.45 12.03
N ARG A 251 -39.76 35.63 12.39
CA ARG A 251 -39.42 36.35 13.64
C ARG A 251 -39.52 35.50 14.92
N PRO A 252 -40.63 34.77 15.19
CA PRO A 252 -40.73 33.97 16.42
C PRO A 252 -39.76 32.78 16.44
N LEU A 253 -39.42 32.22 15.27
CA LEU A 253 -38.48 31.10 15.15
C LEU A 253 -37.04 31.56 15.45
N LEU A 254 -36.63 32.69 14.88
CA LEU A 254 -35.31 33.29 15.15
C LEU A 254 -35.19 33.78 16.59
N ARG A 255 -36.28 34.35 17.15
CA ARG A 255 -36.32 34.72 18.58
C ARG A 255 -36.12 33.52 19.49
N ARG A 256 -36.80 32.40 19.19
CA ARG A 256 -36.65 31.14 19.95
C ARG A 256 -35.21 30.61 19.88
N ALA A 257 -34.55 30.70 18.72
CA ALA A 257 -33.15 30.32 18.59
C ALA A 257 -32.21 31.23 19.40
N LEU A 258 -32.44 32.55 19.40
CA LEU A 258 -31.69 33.50 20.23
C LEU A 258 -31.87 33.20 21.72
N ASP A 259 -33.09 32.84 22.13
CA ASP A 259 -33.40 32.48 23.52
C ASP A 259 -32.72 31.17 23.93
N SER A 260 -32.67 30.14 23.06
CA SER A 260 -32.05 28.85 23.39
C SER A 260 -30.53 28.92 23.61
N PHE A 261 -29.85 29.90 23.02
CA PHE A 261 -28.42 30.14 23.27
C PHE A 261 -28.18 31.22 24.34
N GLY A 262 -29.23 31.92 24.75
CA GLY A 262 -29.13 33.17 25.50
C GLY A 262 -28.26 34.20 24.78
N ALA A 263 -28.46 34.32 23.47
CA ALA A 263 -27.73 35.20 22.57
C ALA A 263 -28.50 36.51 22.32
N GLU A 264 -27.73 37.58 22.12
CA GLU A 264 -28.21 38.86 21.61
C GLU A 264 -27.96 39.00 20.10
N VAL A 265 -26.85 38.44 19.61
CA VAL A 265 -26.46 38.49 18.20
C VAL A 265 -26.01 37.10 17.74
N MET A 266 -26.39 36.72 16.52
CA MET A 266 -25.81 35.59 15.80
C MET A 266 -25.26 36.04 14.47
N VAL A 267 -24.08 35.57 14.11
CA VAL A 267 -23.41 35.91 12.86
C VAL A 267 -23.08 34.62 12.11
N PRO A 268 -23.56 34.44 10.88
CA PRO A 268 -23.26 33.24 10.09
C PRO A 268 -21.79 33.19 9.65
N LEU A 269 -21.25 31.98 9.52
CA LEU A 269 -19.92 31.70 9.01
C LEU A 269 -20.01 31.01 7.66
N TYR A 270 -19.38 31.58 6.64
CA TYR A 270 -19.44 31.10 5.25
C TYR A 270 -18.07 30.68 4.73
N ALA A 271 -18.05 29.58 3.98
CA ALA A 271 -16.93 29.22 3.13
C ALA A 271 -17.46 28.73 1.79
N ARG A 272 -16.84 29.18 0.69
CA ARG A 272 -17.20 28.80 -0.70
C ARG A 272 -18.69 28.96 -1.05
N GLY A 273 -19.38 29.91 -0.42
CA GLY A 273 -20.81 30.17 -0.63
C GLY A 273 -21.76 29.27 0.17
N GLU A 274 -21.24 28.41 1.05
CA GLU A 274 -22.04 27.55 1.94
C GLU A 274 -21.84 27.94 3.40
N ILE A 275 -22.90 27.73 4.21
CA ILE A 275 -22.82 27.94 5.66
C ILE A 275 -22.06 26.80 6.33
N ILE A 276 -20.88 27.10 6.85
CA ILE A 276 -20.07 26.14 7.62
C ILE A 276 -20.40 26.15 9.11
N GLY A 277 -21.06 27.21 9.58
CA GLY A 277 -21.41 27.40 10.98
C GLY A 277 -21.99 28.77 11.29
N TRP A 278 -22.09 29.11 12.57
CA TRP A 278 -22.38 30.46 13.04
C TRP A 278 -21.74 30.73 14.39
N LEU A 279 -21.48 32.00 14.66
CA LEU A 279 -21.14 32.52 15.98
C LEU A 279 -22.40 33.04 16.64
N PHE A 280 -22.51 32.86 17.96
CA PHE A 280 -23.48 33.59 18.76
C PHE A 280 -22.79 34.34 19.89
N PHE A 281 -23.32 35.51 20.21
CA PHE A 281 -22.80 36.44 21.19
C PHE A 281 -23.88 36.72 22.23
N GLY A 282 -23.54 36.58 23.50
CA GLY A 282 -24.38 37.00 24.62
C GLY A 282 -24.32 38.50 24.88
N HIS A 283 -24.80 38.91 26.05
CA HIS A 283 -24.82 40.31 26.45
C HIS A 283 -23.39 40.88 26.56
N ARG A 284 -23.25 42.15 26.17
CA ARG A 284 -22.02 42.92 26.41
C ARG A 284 -21.78 43.04 27.91
N ILE A 285 -20.51 43.01 28.30
CA ILE A 285 -20.06 43.22 29.68
C ILE A 285 -20.49 44.61 30.18
N THR A 286 -20.59 45.58 29.27
CA THR A 286 -21.04 46.95 29.55
C THR A 286 -22.55 47.06 29.82
N GLY A 287 -23.35 46.04 29.48
CA GLY A 287 -24.80 46.03 29.61
C GLY A 287 -25.56 46.87 28.57
N LEU A 288 -24.85 47.54 27.65
CA LEU A 288 -25.46 48.25 26.52
C LEU A 288 -25.72 47.30 25.35
N PRO A 289 -26.77 47.52 24.53
CA PRO A 289 -26.98 46.73 23.32
C PRO A 289 -25.87 46.99 22.29
N PHE A 290 -25.67 46.05 21.38
CA PHE A 290 -24.78 46.23 20.22
C PHE A 290 -25.29 47.34 19.31
N ASP A 291 -24.42 48.30 18.97
CA ASP A 291 -24.72 49.33 17.99
C ASP A 291 -24.39 48.87 16.56
N TYR A 292 -24.64 49.72 15.56
CA TYR A 292 -24.39 49.37 14.16
C TYR A 292 -22.91 49.13 13.85
N GLY A 293 -21.99 49.89 14.48
CA GLY A 293 -20.55 49.74 14.29
C GLY A 293 -20.01 48.46 14.94
N ASP A 294 -20.56 48.09 16.10
CA ASP A 294 -20.26 46.82 16.75
C ASP A 294 -20.69 45.65 15.84
N LEU A 295 -21.90 45.71 15.26
CA LEU A 295 -22.43 44.67 14.37
C LEU A 295 -21.60 44.50 13.09
N GLU A 296 -21.15 45.61 12.50
CA GLU A 296 -20.24 45.59 11.33
C GLU A 296 -18.89 44.95 11.69
N GLY A 297 -18.31 45.31 12.85
CA GLY A 297 -17.08 44.68 13.32
C GLY A 297 -17.25 43.18 13.65
N LEU A 298 -18.40 42.75 14.18
CA LEU A 298 -18.71 41.33 14.39
C LEU A 298 -18.77 40.55 13.07
N MET A 299 -19.27 41.16 11.98
CA MET A 299 -19.24 40.53 10.65
C MET A 299 -17.82 40.35 10.13
N ILE A 300 -16.96 41.36 10.28
CA ILE A 300 -15.54 41.27 9.89
C ILE A 300 -14.82 40.20 10.72
N LEU A 301 -15.10 40.12 12.02
CA LEU A 301 -14.58 39.05 12.88
C LEU A 301 -15.06 37.67 12.41
N ALA A 302 -16.33 37.53 12.05
CA ALA A 302 -16.89 36.28 11.54
C ALA A 302 -16.26 35.85 10.21
N GLU A 303 -15.88 36.77 9.32
CA GLU A 303 -15.16 36.44 8.08
C GLU A 303 -13.79 35.81 8.36
N HIS A 304 -13.02 36.42 9.28
CA HIS A 304 -11.74 35.83 9.70
C HIS A 304 -11.92 34.47 10.38
N VAL A 305 -12.91 34.34 11.27
CA VAL A 305 -13.23 33.06 11.93
C VAL A 305 -13.66 32.00 10.91
N SER A 306 -14.41 32.40 9.87
CA SER A 306 -14.83 31.49 8.80
C SER A 306 -13.63 30.89 8.07
N THR A 307 -12.63 31.71 7.75
CA THR A 307 -11.39 31.26 7.10
C THR A 307 -10.62 30.26 7.96
N VAL A 308 -10.49 30.55 9.27
CA VAL A 308 -9.78 29.66 10.20
C VAL A 308 -10.54 28.34 10.39
N LEU A 309 -11.87 28.42 10.50
CA LEU A 309 -12.73 27.24 10.64
C LEU A 309 -12.68 26.36 9.38
N GLU A 310 -12.68 26.94 8.17
CA GLU A 310 -12.51 26.19 6.91
C GLU A 310 -11.18 25.43 6.90
N ASN A 311 -10.08 26.11 7.22
CA ASN A 311 -8.76 25.48 7.27
C ASN A 311 -8.67 24.36 8.32
N ALA A 312 -9.29 24.56 9.49
CA ALA A 312 -9.33 23.56 10.54
C ALA A 312 -10.12 22.30 10.10
N LEU A 313 -11.27 22.50 9.45
CA LEU A 313 -12.08 21.41 8.90
C LEU A 313 -11.36 20.65 7.78
N LEU A 314 -10.64 21.37 6.90
CA LEU A 314 -9.84 20.75 5.83
C LEU A 314 -8.67 19.92 6.39
N TYR A 315 -7.95 20.45 7.38
CA TYR A 315 -6.86 19.72 8.04
C TYR A 315 -7.35 18.44 8.72
N GLU A 316 -8.52 18.51 9.35
CA GLU A 316 -9.20 17.41 10.01
C GLU A 316 -9.59 16.28 9.02
N GLU A 317 -10.04 16.64 7.82
CA GLU A 317 -10.35 15.71 6.72
C GLU A 317 -9.08 15.03 6.16
N VAL A 318 -8.04 15.81 5.86
CA VAL A 318 -6.77 15.27 5.34
C VAL A 318 -6.13 14.30 6.35
N THR A 319 -6.19 14.64 7.63
CA THR A 319 -5.67 13.77 8.70
C THR A 319 -6.43 12.46 8.77
N LEU A 320 -7.77 12.50 8.66
CA LEU A 320 -8.61 11.30 8.64
C LEU A 320 -8.30 10.42 7.42
N GLN A 321 -8.21 11.00 6.22
CA GLN A 321 -7.87 10.26 5.01
C GLN A 321 -6.51 9.59 5.12
N LYS A 322 -5.52 10.28 5.71
CA LYS A 322 -4.19 9.71 5.98
C LYS A 322 -4.28 8.53 6.94
N THR A 323 -4.97 8.68 8.08
CA THR A 323 -5.12 7.59 9.06
C THR A 323 -5.87 6.39 8.48
N LEU A 324 -6.91 6.63 7.68
CA LEU A 324 -7.64 5.58 6.98
C LEU A 324 -6.72 4.85 6.00
N ALA A 325 -5.98 5.57 5.16
CA ALA A 325 -5.04 4.99 4.20
C ALA A 325 -3.96 4.14 4.91
N GLU A 326 -3.40 4.63 6.01
CA GLU A 326 -2.41 3.89 6.81
C GLU A 326 -3.00 2.63 7.44
N THR A 327 -4.23 2.70 7.93
CA THR A 327 -4.94 1.56 8.52
C THR A 327 -5.25 0.50 7.46
N LEU A 328 -5.76 0.93 6.29
CA LEU A 328 -6.01 0.04 5.16
C LEU A 328 -4.71 -0.63 4.73
N LEU A 329 -3.63 0.13 4.57
CA LEU A 329 -2.32 -0.41 4.17
C LEU A 329 -1.83 -1.50 5.14
N LYS A 330 -1.96 -1.28 6.45
CA LYS A 330 -1.58 -2.26 7.50
C LYS A 330 -2.48 -3.50 7.52
N SER A 331 -3.73 -3.39 7.06
CA SER A 331 -4.68 -4.51 7.04
C SER A 331 -4.52 -5.44 5.83
N ILE A 332 -3.81 -5.00 4.78
CA ILE A 332 -3.59 -5.79 3.57
C ILE A 332 -2.69 -6.98 3.91
N PRO A 333 -3.13 -8.24 3.67
CA PRO A 333 -2.35 -9.43 4.04
C PRO A 333 -1.02 -9.58 3.29
N PRO A 334 -0.94 -9.34 1.95
CA PRO A 334 0.34 -9.28 1.27
C PRO A 334 1.28 -8.21 1.84
N GLY A 335 2.56 -8.51 1.84
CA GLY A 335 3.60 -7.55 2.17
C GLY A 335 3.73 -6.49 1.09
N ILE A 336 3.63 -5.22 1.44
CA ILE A 336 3.82 -4.09 0.53
C ILE A 336 5.06 -3.34 1.00
N VAL A 337 6.00 -3.13 0.09
CA VAL A 337 7.20 -2.31 0.28
C VAL A 337 7.23 -1.25 -0.81
N ALA A 338 7.25 0.01 -0.43
CA ALA A 338 7.50 1.12 -1.33
C ALA A 338 8.89 1.70 -1.06
N ILE A 339 9.65 1.95 -2.12
CA ILE A 339 10.95 2.61 -2.09
C ILE A 339 10.90 3.89 -2.93
N ASP A 340 11.66 4.90 -2.54
CA ASP A 340 11.89 6.13 -3.29
C ASP A 340 12.83 5.91 -4.51
N GLU A 341 13.12 6.98 -5.25
CA GLU A 341 14.01 6.95 -6.42
C GLU A 341 15.45 6.51 -6.06
N ASP A 342 15.93 6.88 -4.87
CA ASP A 342 17.29 6.57 -4.39
C ASP A 342 17.39 5.22 -3.65
N GLY A 343 16.28 4.55 -3.38
CA GLY A 343 16.20 3.27 -2.66
C GLY A 343 16.49 3.36 -1.16
N LEU A 344 16.45 4.56 -0.56
CA LEU A 344 16.89 4.83 0.81
C LEU A 344 15.73 4.78 1.82
N GLU A 345 14.54 5.28 1.46
CA GLU A 345 13.36 5.23 2.33
C GLU A 345 12.39 4.10 1.94
N ALA A 346 12.36 3.04 2.75
CA ALA A 346 11.41 1.95 2.58
C ALA A 346 10.20 2.11 3.52
N LYS A 347 9.00 2.26 2.96
CA LYS A 347 7.73 2.11 3.71
C LYS A 347 7.21 0.69 3.54
N ALA A 348 6.99 0.00 4.65
CA ALA A 348 6.45 -1.36 4.65
C ALA A 348 5.18 -1.46 5.52
N ASN A 349 4.19 -2.24 5.07
CA ASN A 349 2.97 -2.49 5.84
C ASN A 349 3.15 -3.57 6.92
N LEU A 350 4.09 -4.50 6.73
CA LEU A 350 4.51 -5.51 7.68
C LEU A 350 6.01 -5.37 7.96
N PRO A 351 6.49 -5.74 9.15
CA PRO A 351 7.90 -5.62 9.51
C PRO A 351 8.78 -6.54 8.64
N PRO A 352 9.84 -6.03 7.98
CA PRO A 352 10.73 -6.81 7.11
C PRO A 352 11.35 -8.04 7.76
N ARG A 353 11.49 -8.03 9.09
CA ARG A 353 12.00 -9.17 9.87
C ARG A 353 11.14 -10.44 9.71
N GLN A 354 9.85 -10.32 9.42
CA GLN A 354 8.99 -11.49 9.16
C GLN A 354 9.29 -12.17 7.82
N TRP A 355 9.99 -11.50 6.89
CA TRP A 355 10.27 -12.02 5.55
C TRP A 355 11.71 -12.51 5.37
N ILE A 356 12.64 -12.02 6.19
CA ILE A 356 14.09 -12.22 6.00
C ILE A 356 14.65 -13.33 6.92
N GLU A 357 13.82 -14.01 7.72
CA GLU A 357 14.29 -15.10 8.59
C GLU A 357 14.98 -16.22 7.79
N PRO A 358 16.33 -16.36 7.86
CA PRO A 358 17.09 -17.28 7.00
C PRO A 358 16.79 -18.75 7.29
N ASN A 359 16.18 -19.03 8.44
CA ASN A 359 15.90 -20.38 8.91
C ASN A 359 14.48 -20.87 8.58
N THR A 360 13.65 -20.04 7.93
CA THR A 360 12.31 -20.48 7.52
C THR A 360 12.30 -20.81 6.02
N ARG A 361 12.02 -22.07 5.66
CA ARG A 361 11.71 -22.50 4.28
C ARG A 361 10.37 -21.90 3.86
N ARG A 362 10.31 -20.59 3.66
CA ARG A 362 9.14 -19.90 3.13
C ARG A 362 9.26 -19.77 1.63
N SER A 363 8.12 -19.94 0.97
CA SER A 363 7.98 -19.71 -0.46
C SER A 363 7.30 -18.37 -0.66
N LEU A 364 8.04 -17.41 -1.19
CA LEU A 364 7.55 -16.05 -1.39
C LEU A 364 7.48 -15.73 -2.88
N SER A 365 6.40 -15.08 -3.31
CA SER A 365 6.30 -14.45 -4.64
C SER A 365 6.42 -12.95 -4.50
N VAL A 366 7.30 -12.33 -5.29
CA VAL A 366 7.53 -10.88 -5.26
C VAL A 366 7.19 -10.29 -6.62
N GLU A 367 6.22 -9.40 -6.65
CA GLU A 367 5.84 -8.62 -7.84
C GLU A 367 6.25 -7.17 -7.64
N SER A 368 7.05 -6.62 -8.55
CA SER A 368 7.47 -5.23 -8.48
C SER A 368 6.89 -4.40 -9.62
N ARG A 369 6.52 -3.15 -9.32
CA ARG A 369 6.07 -2.16 -10.29
C ARG A 369 6.72 -0.82 -10.01
N ARG A 370 7.00 -0.08 -11.07
CA ARG A 370 7.48 1.31 -10.97
C ARG A 370 6.33 2.22 -10.56
N LEU A 371 6.60 3.10 -9.61
CA LEU A 371 5.69 4.17 -9.21
C LEU A 371 6.00 5.41 -10.03
N LEU A 372 4.99 5.93 -10.74
CA LEU A 372 5.12 7.08 -11.62
C LEU A 372 4.11 8.15 -11.20
N ASP A 373 4.53 9.41 -11.20
CA ASP A 373 3.64 10.57 -11.13
C ASP A 373 3.77 11.39 -12.42
N HIS A 374 2.71 11.45 -13.21
CA HIS A 374 2.68 12.16 -14.49
C HIS A 374 3.93 11.94 -15.38
N HIS A 375 4.39 10.68 -15.49
CA HIS A 375 5.61 10.21 -16.19
C HIS A 375 6.96 10.44 -15.49
N THR A 376 6.97 11.05 -14.32
CA THR A 376 8.17 11.19 -13.47
C THR A 376 8.30 9.96 -12.56
N PRO A 377 9.47 9.30 -12.49
CA PRO A 377 9.66 8.19 -11.57
C PRO A 377 9.66 8.70 -10.13
N LEU A 378 8.76 8.16 -9.30
CA LEU A 378 8.75 8.41 -7.86
C LEU A 378 9.49 7.31 -7.07
N GLY A 379 9.69 6.15 -7.68
CA GLY A 379 10.32 4.99 -7.05
C GLY A 379 9.70 3.68 -7.52
N ALA A 380 9.63 2.69 -6.63
CA ALA A 380 9.06 1.38 -6.92
C ALA A 380 8.23 0.83 -5.75
N VAL A 381 7.25 0.00 -6.07
CA VAL A 381 6.44 -0.75 -5.11
C VAL A 381 6.61 -2.24 -5.39
N ALA A 382 6.91 -3.00 -4.35
CA ALA A 382 6.94 -4.46 -4.37
C ALA A 382 5.81 -5.02 -3.50
N VAL A 383 5.10 -6.02 -4.04
CA VAL A 383 4.08 -6.80 -3.35
C VAL A 383 4.62 -8.21 -3.15
N ILE A 384 4.61 -8.69 -1.91
CA ILE A 384 5.19 -9.95 -1.45
C ILE A 384 4.06 -10.85 -0.95
N HIS A 385 3.86 -11.98 -1.62
CA HIS A 385 2.88 -12.99 -1.26
C HIS A 385 3.58 -14.18 -0.60
N ASP A 386 3.03 -14.67 0.52
CA ASP A 386 3.48 -15.92 1.16
C ASP A 386 2.69 -17.10 0.60
N LEU A 387 3.35 -17.91 -0.23
CA LEU A 387 2.79 -19.09 -0.90
C LEU A 387 3.11 -20.39 -0.13
N THR A 388 3.72 -20.30 1.05
CA THR A 388 4.22 -21.47 1.81
C THR A 388 3.10 -22.47 2.12
N ALA A 389 1.91 -21.98 2.48
CA ALA A 389 0.78 -22.84 2.80
C ALA A 389 0.26 -23.58 1.56
N GLU A 390 0.18 -22.91 0.42
CA GLU A 390 -0.29 -23.46 -0.85
C GLU A 390 0.69 -24.49 -1.40
N GLU A 391 1.99 -24.20 -1.34
CA GLU A 391 3.01 -25.13 -1.82
C GLU A 391 3.11 -26.38 -0.94
N ASN A 392 3.00 -26.23 0.39
CA ASN A 392 2.91 -27.37 1.30
C ASN A 392 1.65 -28.20 1.08
N LEU A 393 0.51 -27.57 0.79
CA LEU A 393 -0.73 -28.27 0.48
C LEU A 393 -0.59 -29.06 -0.83
N ARG A 394 -0.01 -28.45 -1.87
CA ARG A 394 0.26 -29.11 -3.15
C ARG A 394 1.18 -30.30 -2.97
N GLN A 395 2.27 -30.15 -2.23
CA GLN A 395 3.18 -31.25 -1.92
C GLN A 395 2.48 -32.39 -1.14
N LYS A 396 1.62 -32.06 -0.17
CA LYS A 396 0.83 -33.08 0.55
C LYS A 396 -0.14 -33.82 -0.36
N GLN A 397 -0.82 -33.11 -1.27
CA GLN A 397 -1.69 -33.73 -2.27
C GLN A 397 -0.89 -34.65 -3.20
N ASP A 398 0.26 -34.19 -3.70
CA ASP A 398 1.15 -35.01 -4.53
C ASP A 398 1.60 -36.29 -3.79
N LEU A 399 1.86 -36.21 -2.48
CA LEU A 399 2.23 -37.37 -1.67
C LEU A 399 1.06 -38.33 -1.47
N VAL A 400 -0.17 -37.83 -1.27
CA VAL A 400 -1.38 -38.65 -1.14
C VAL A 400 -1.69 -39.36 -2.45
N ASP A 401 -1.64 -38.66 -3.58
CA ASP A 401 -1.85 -39.25 -4.91
C ASP A 401 -0.79 -40.31 -5.23
N ARG A 402 0.47 -40.05 -4.86
CA ARG A 402 1.55 -41.06 -4.95
C ARG A 402 1.26 -42.27 -4.06
N ALA A 403 0.85 -42.06 -2.80
CA ALA A 403 0.59 -43.15 -1.87
C ALA A 403 -0.60 -44.04 -2.29
N ALA A 404 -1.68 -43.42 -2.79
CA ALA A 404 -2.82 -44.15 -3.35
C ALA A 404 -2.39 -45.02 -4.53
N PHE A 405 -1.61 -44.46 -5.46
CA PHE A 405 -1.04 -45.21 -6.58
C PHE A 405 -0.14 -46.38 -6.12
N TRP A 406 0.72 -46.16 -5.13
CA TRP A 406 1.59 -47.22 -4.56
C TRP A 406 0.81 -48.35 -3.91
N THR A 407 -0.31 -48.03 -3.27
CA THR A 407 -1.18 -49.00 -2.62
C THR A 407 -1.82 -49.94 -3.67
N ASP A 408 -2.33 -49.37 -4.76
CA ASP A 408 -2.89 -50.12 -5.88
C ASP A 408 -1.83 -50.97 -6.62
N LEU A 409 -0.63 -50.41 -6.78
CA LEU A 409 0.51 -51.11 -7.37
C LEU A 409 0.93 -52.32 -6.51
N ALA A 410 1.07 -52.15 -5.20
CA ALA A 410 1.52 -53.21 -4.28
C ALA A 410 0.53 -54.39 -4.20
N ALA A 411 -0.78 -54.11 -4.20
CA ALA A 411 -1.82 -55.14 -4.24
C ALA A 411 -1.74 -55.97 -5.53
N SER A 412 -1.60 -55.30 -6.67
CA SER A 412 -1.51 -55.96 -7.98
C SER A 412 -0.18 -56.74 -8.15
N MET A 413 0.93 -56.19 -7.66
CA MET A 413 2.25 -56.85 -7.65
C MET A 413 2.26 -58.16 -6.87
N SER A 414 1.59 -58.20 -5.72
CA SER A 414 1.54 -59.39 -4.87
C SER A 414 0.94 -60.58 -5.61
N HIS A 415 -0.05 -60.34 -6.47
CA HIS A 415 -0.64 -61.38 -7.31
C HIS A 415 0.27 -61.77 -8.48
N GLU A 416 0.92 -60.81 -9.14
CA GLU A 416 1.81 -61.11 -10.27
C GLU A 416 3.12 -61.80 -9.88
N ILE A 417 3.69 -61.52 -8.70
CA ILE A 417 4.89 -62.20 -8.17
C ILE A 417 4.53 -63.62 -7.70
N ARG A 418 3.33 -63.79 -7.13
CA ARG A 418 2.86 -65.11 -6.64
C ARG A 418 2.72 -66.11 -7.80
N ASN A 419 2.30 -65.67 -8.98
CA ASN A 419 2.10 -66.55 -10.14
C ASN A 419 3.36 -67.32 -10.61
N PRO A 420 4.49 -66.68 -10.97
CA PRO A 420 5.73 -67.37 -11.34
C PRO A 420 6.26 -68.22 -10.17
N LEU A 421 6.14 -67.73 -8.92
CA LEU A 421 6.56 -68.51 -7.74
C LEU A 421 5.76 -69.80 -7.56
N VAL A 422 4.44 -69.77 -7.78
CA VAL A 422 3.60 -70.97 -7.74
C VAL A 422 4.00 -71.94 -8.85
N ALA A 423 4.20 -71.45 -10.08
CA ALA A 423 4.62 -72.29 -11.20
C ALA A 423 5.99 -72.97 -10.93
N ILE A 424 7.00 -72.20 -10.51
CA ILE A 424 8.33 -72.71 -10.13
C ILE A 424 8.19 -73.76 -9.02
N LYS A 425 7.37 -73.47 -7.99
CA LYS A 425 7.14 -74.40 -6.88
C LYS A 425 6.48 -75.70 -7.35
N THR A 426 5.45 -75.64 -8.19
CA THR A 426 4.77 -76.84 -8.71
C THR A 426 5.72 -77.70 -9.53
N PHE A 427 6.49 -77.10 -10.44
CA PHE A 427 7.48 -77.83 -11.23
C PHE A 427 8.58 -78.44 -10.35
N ALA A 428 9.04 -77.72 -9.32
CA ALA A 428 10.03 -78.23 -8.37
C ALA A 428 9.49 -79.38 -7.51
N GLN A 429 8.21 -79.35 -7.13
CA GLN A 429 7.55 -80.41 -6.38
C GLN A 429 7.30 -81.68 -7.22
N LEU A 430 7.03 -81.53 -8.52
CA LEU A 430 6.83 -82.65 -9.44
C LEU A 430 8.15 -83.28 -9.92
N LEU A 431 9.28 -82.60 -9.73
CA LEU A 431 10.59 -83.06 -10.18
C LEU A 431 11.02 -84.42 -9.60
N PRO A 432 10.83 -84.74 -8.31
CA PRO A 432 11.17 -86.06 -7.76
C PRO A 432 10.32 -87.20 -8.35
N GLU A 433 9.04 -86.95 -8.63
CA GLU A 433 8.10 -87.95 -9.14
C GLU A 433 8.26 -88.19 -10.65
N ARG A 434 8.68 -87.16 -11.41
CA ARG A 434 8.83 -87.22 -12.87
C ARG A 434 10.28 -87.06 -13.32
N PHE A 435 11.25 -87.38 -12.47
CA PHE A 435 12.67 -87.16 -12.76
C PHE A 435 13.14 -87.93 -13.99
N ASP A 436 12.69 -89.17 -14.16
CA ASP A 436 13.13 -90.03 -15.27
C ASP A 436 12.52 -89.63 -16.62
N ASP A 437 11.44 -88.83 -16.62
CA ASP A 437 10.79 -88.32 -17.82
C ASP A 437 11.68 -87.25 -18.52
N PRO A 438 12.26 -87.55 -19.70
CA PRO A 438 13.15 -86.62 -20.39
C PRO A 438 12.42 -85.36 -20.90
N GLU A 439 11.14 -85.48 -21.24
CA GLU A 439 10.32 -84.38 -21.74
C GLU A 439 9.96 -83.43 -20.60
N PHE A 440 9.60 -83.99 -19.43
CA PHE A 440 9.39 -83.21 -18.21
C PHE A 440 10.65 -82.46 -17.80
N ARG A 441 11.83 -83.08 -17.79
CA ARG A 441 13.10 -82.41 -17.45
C ARG A 441 13.44 -81.25 -18.39
N LYS A 442 13.19 -81.42 -19.69
CA LYS A 442 13.37 -80.35 -20.68
C LYS A 442 12.42 -79.19 -20.42
N ASN A 443 11.13 -79.48 -20.19
CA ASN A 443 10.11 -78.48 -19.88
C ASN A 443 10.38 -77.78 -18.54
N PHE A 444 10.83 -78.53 -17.51
CA PHE A 444 11.24 -78.00 -16.22
C PHE A 444 12.34 -76.94 -16.39
N ASN A 445 13.44 -77.29 -17.07
CA ASN A 445 14.54 -76.36 -17.30
C ASN A 445 14.12 -75.13 -18.12
N GLN A 446 13.22 -75.29 -19.10
CA GLN A 446 12.74 -74.16 -19.89
C GLN A 446 11.79 -73.25 -19.10
N ILE A 447 10.78 -73.81 -18.46
CA ILE A 447 9.72 -73.06 -17.80
C ILE A 447 10.23 -72.39 -16.52
N VAL A 448 11.00 -73.10 -15.69
CA VAL A 448 11.52 -72.53 -14.45
C VAL A 448 12.46 -71.35 -14.73
N VAL A 449 13.35 -71.48 -15.71
CA VAL A 449 14.26 -70.38 -16.11
C VAL A 449 13.46 -69.20 -16.66
N GLN A 450 12.44 -69.45 -17.50
CA GLN A 450 11.58 -68.38 -18.03
C GLN A 450 10.82 -67.63 -16.93
N GLU A 451 10.29 -68.33 -15.92
CA GLU A 451 9.58 -67.70 -14.81
C GLU A 451 10.53 -66.94 -13.86
N ILE A 452 11.78 -67.38 -13.71
CA ILE A 452 12.83 -66.62 -12.99
C ILE A 452 13.19 -65.34 -13.75
N ASP A 453 13.45 -65.44 -15.05
CA ASP A 453 13.72 -64.27 -15.90
C ASP A 453 12.55 -63.26 -15.89
N ARG A 454 11.32 -63.78 -15.76
CA ARG A 454 10.12 -62.95 -15.62
C ARG A 454 10.11 -62.22 -14.28
N LEU A 455 10.42 -62.90 -13.18
CA LEU A 455 10.58 -62.30 -11.84
C LEU A 455 11.63 -61.18 -11.85
N ASP A 456 12.79 -61.41 -12.46
CA ASP A 456 13.86 -60.41 -12.55
C ASP A 456 13.44 -59.16 -13.34
N LYS A 457 12.69 -59.35 -14.43
CA LYS A 457 12.12 -58.23 -15.19
C LYS A 457 11.12 -57.42 -14.36
N ILE A 458 10.25 -58.10 -13.61
CA ILE A 458 9.30 -57.45 -12.69
C ILE A 458 10.06 -56.61 -11.66
N ILE A 459 11.06 -57.18 -10.99
CA ILE A 459 11.89 -56.50 -9.98
C ILE A 459 12.62 -55.29 -10.58
N THR A 460 13.21 -55.45 -11.77
CA THR A 460 13.94 -54.38 -12.45
C THR A 460 13.02 -53.20 -12.78
N GLN A 461 11.80 -53.48 -13.27
CA GLN A 461 10.82 -52.44 -13.57
C GLN A 461 10.30 -51.74 -12.32
N ILE A 462 10.11 -52.47 -11.22
CA ILE A 462 9.74 -51.88 -9.92
C ILE A 462 10.85 -50.96 -9.42
N ASN A 463 12.11 -51.37 -9.49
CA ASN A 463 13.23 -50.53 -9.04
C ASN A 463 13.36 -49.25 -9.88
N ALA A 464 13.23 -49.36 -11.20
CA ALA A 464 13.21 -48.20 -12.09
C ALA A 464 12.04 -47.24 -11.78
N PHE A 465 10.93 -47.77 -11.28
CA PHE A 465 9.75 -46.99 -10.91
C PHE A 465 9.84 -46.38 -9.50
N ALA A 466 10.43 -47.10 -8.53
CA ALA A 466 10.58 -46.66 -7.13
C ALA A 466 11.64 -45.57 -6.95
N HIS A 467 12.64 -45.54 -7.82
CA HIS A 467 13.71 -44.54 -7.80
C HIS A 467 13.80 -43.86 -9.18
N PRO A 468 12.88 -42.95 -9.52
CA PRO A 468 12.97 -42.20 -10.76
C PRO A 468 14.27 -41.38 -10.76
N ALA A 469 14.99 -41.39 -11.88
CA ALA A 469 16.13 -40.49 -12.05
C ALA A 469 15.64 -39.03 -11.98
N GLU A 470 16.44 -38.13 -11.41
CA GLU A 470 16.13 -36.70 -11.41
C GLU A 470 15.90 -36.19 -12.85
N LEU A 471 14.69 -35.67 -13.12
CA LEU A 471 14.31 -35.16 -14.43
C LEU A 471 15.08 -33.87 -14.75
N LYS A 472 15.67 -33.81 -15.94
CA LYS A 472 16.42 -32.64 -16.43
C LYS A 472 15.53 -31.79 -17.32
N MET A 473 14.66 -31.00 -16.70
CA MET A 473 13.71 -30.13 -17.39
C MET A 473 14.42 -29.03 -18.20
N ARG A 474 14.23 -29.00 -19.52
CA ARG A 474 14.82 -28.01 -20.44
C ARG A 474 13.83 -27.61 -21.53
N PRO A 475 13.89 -26.36 -22.05
CA PRO A 475 13.10 -25.97 -23.21
C PRO A 475 13.52 -26.82 -24.42
N LEU A 476 12.60 -27.62 -24.95
CA LEU A 476 12.86 -28.52 -26.06
C LEU A 476 11.74 -28.51 -27.10
N ASP A 477 12.09 -28.95 -28.30
CA ASP A 477 11.15 -29.19 -29.39
C ASP A 477 10.62 -30.62 -29.28
N ILE A 478 9.30 -30.79 -29.19
CA ILE A 478 8.63 -32.09 -29.03
C ILE A 478 8.97 -33.08 -30.15
N ARG A 479 9.38 -32.60 -31.34
CA ARG A 479 9.73 -33.45 -32.47
C ARG A 479 10.95 -34.33 -32.16
N THR A 480 11.87 -33.84 -31.33
CA THR A 480 13.08 -34.57 -30.93
C THR A 480 12.75 -35.83 -30.12
N PRO A 481 12.04 -35.75 -28.97
CA PRO A 481 11.66 -36.95 -28.22
C PRO A 481 10.69 -37.85 -28.99
N VAL A 482 9.82 -37.32 -29.86
CA VAL A 482 8.94 -38.16 -30.70
C VAL A 482 9.74 -39.02 -31.68
N LYS A 483 10.72 -38.43 -32.39
CA LYS A 483 11.60 -39.18 -33.31
C LYS A 483 12.45 -40.21 -32.57
N ARG A 484 13.05 -39.81 -31.46
CA ARG A 484 13.88 -40.70 -30.63
C ARG A 484 13.06 -41.84 -30.02
N GLY A 485 11.83 -41.56 -29.59
CA GLY A 485 10.89 -42.57 -29.09
C GLY A 485 10.53 -43.60 -30.15
N LEU A 486 10.37 -43.20 -31.42
CA LEU A 486 10.14 -44.12 -32.52
C LEU A 486 11.35 -45.04 -32.78
N GLU A 487 12.57 -44.50 -32.71
CA GLU A 487 13.82 -45.29 -32.82
C GLU A 487 13.97 -46.29 -31.65
N LEU A 488 13.66 -45.84 -30.44
CA LEU A 488 13.64 -46.69 -29.24
C LEU A 488 12.58 -47.79 -29.35
N ALA A 489 11.40 -47.48 -29.90
CA ALA A 489 10.36 -48.48 -30.14
C ALA A 489 10.84 -49.60 -31.08
N ARG A 490 11.49 -49.23 -32.18
CA ARG A 490 12.03 -50.18 -33.17
C ARG A 490 13.16 -51.04 -32.60
N SER A 491 14.07 -50.46 -31.83
CA SER A 491 15.25 -51.15 -31.30
C SER A 491 14.98 -51.98 -30.04
N LYS A 492 14.23 -51.43 -29.06
CA LYS A 492 14.00 -52.03 -27.74
C LYS A 492 12.83 -53.02 -27.73
N PHE A 493 11.78 -52.77 -28.51
CA PHE A 493 10.55 -53.57 -28.49
C PHE A 493 10.35 -54.43 -29.74
N ARG A 494 11.32 -54.44 -30.67
CA ARG A 494 11.31 -55.27 -31.89
C ARG A 494 10.01 -55.15 -32.69
N VAL A 495 9.51 -53.92 -32.86
CA VAL A 495 8.38 -53.65 -33.75
C VAL A 495 8.76 -54.10 -35.16
N ASN A 496 8.12 -55.17 -35.65
CA ASN A 496 8.44 -55.77 -36.95
C ASN A 496 8.28 -54.74 -38.08
N GLY A 497 9.14 -54.83 -39.10
CA GLY A 497 9.20 -53.88 -40.22
C GLY A 497 7.96 -53.82 -41.13
N ASP A 498 6.94 -54.62 -40.86
CA ASP A 498 5.70 -54.70 -41.66
C ASP A 498 4.63 -53.68 -41.24
N VAL A 499 4.86 -52.90 -40.18
CA VAL A 499 3.91 -51.86 -39.71
C VAL A 499 4.21 -50.51 -40.35
N ALA A 500 3.25 -49.96 -41.09
CA ALA A 500 3.37 -48.63 -41.67
C ALA A 500 3.22 -47.55 -40.58
N VAL A 501 4.30 -46.81 -40.31
CA VAL A 501 4.30 -45.69 -39.34
C VAL A 501 4.33 -44.38 -40.11
N GLU A 502 3.24 -43.62 -40.03
CA GLU A 502 3.11 -42.27 -40.60
C GLU A 502 3.33 -41.21 -39.51
N THR A 503 4.08 -40.14 -39.84
CA THR A 503 4.38 -39.06 -38.91
C THR A 503 3.93 -37.70 -39.45
N GLU A 504 3.04 -37.03 -38.72
CA GLU A 504 2.54 -35.69 -39.03
C GLU A 504 3.03 -34.70 -37.96
N LEU A 505 4.22 -34.15 -38.18
CA LEU A 505 4.89 -33.25 -37.23
C LEU A 505 5.11 -31.87 -37.88
N PRO A 506 4.18 -30.93 -37.73
CA PRO A 506 4.31 -29.59 -38.32
C PRO A 506 5.54 -28.86 -37.73
N ALA A 507 6.16 -27.99 -38.54
CA ALA A 507 7.36 -27.27 -38.13
C ALA A 507 7.08 -26.14 -37.12
N ASN A 508 5.83 -25.68 -37.04
CA ASN A 508 5.43 -24.51 -36.24
C ASN A 508 4.79 -24.93 -34.90
N LEU A 509 5.50 -25.72 -34.11
CA LEU A 509 5.07 -26.14 -32.77
C LEU A 509 5.79 -25.29 -31.70
N PRO A 510 5.10 -24.83 -30.65
CA PRO A 510 5.75 -24.13 -29.56
C PRO A 510 6.69 -25.08 -28.80
N LYS A 511 7.73 -24.51 -28.17
CA LYS A 511 8.63 -25.27 -27.30
C LYS A 511 7.89 -25.67 -26.02
N ILE A 512 8.32 -26.79 -25.45
CA ILE A 512 7.83 -27.30 -24.17
C ILE A 512 8.98 -27.41 -23.18
N LEU A 513 8.68 -27.40 -21.87
CA LEU A 513 9.67 -27.67 -20.84
C LEU A 513 9.62 -29.16 -20.49
N GLY A 514 10.70 -29.90 -20.69
CA GLY A 514 10.70 -31.33 -20.41
C GLY A 514 12.06 -32.00 -20.38
N ASP A 515 12.08 -33.26 -19.96
CA ASP A 515 13.20 -34.17 -20.07
C ASP A 515 13.07 -34.97 -21.38
N GLU A 516 14.04 -34.82 -22.28
CA GLU A 516 14.04 -35.47 -23.59
C GLU A 516 14.00 -37.01 -23.47
N GLY A 517 14.75 -37.57 -22.53
CA GLY A 517 14.88 -39.03 -22.37
C GLY A 517 13.60 -39.66 -21.87
N ALA A 518 13.01 -39.08 -20.82
CA ALA A 518 11.76 -39.55 -20.24
C ALA A 518 10.60 -39.46 -21.24
N LEU A 519 10.49 -38.35 -21.97
CA LEU A 519 9.47 -38.18 -23.01
C LEU A 519 9.67 -39.14 -24.19
N ALA A 520 10.92 -39.39 -24.61
CA ALA A 520 11.21 -40.36 -25.66
C ALA A 520 10.82 -41.78 -25.24
N GLU A 521 11.04 -42.15 -23.97
CA GLU A 521 10.62 -43.45 -23.43
C GLU A 521 9.10 -43.57 -23.34
N ALA A 522 8.39 -42.50 -22.96
CA ALA A 522 6.92 -42.48 -22.97
C ALA A 522 6.37 -42.69 -24.39
N VAL A 523 6.92 -42.00 -25.39
CA VAL A 523 6.54 -42.19 -26.79
C VAL A 523 6.85 -43.63 -27.24
N ALA A 524 8.00 -44.19 -26.85
CA ALA A 524 8.36 -45.57 -27.20
C ALA A 524 7.35 -46.59 -26.65
N HIS A 525 6.88 -46.41 -25.40
CA HIS A 525 5.84 -47.26 -24.82
C HIS A 525 4.49 -47.12 -25.54
N LEU A 526 4.10 -45.91 -25.96
CA LEU A 526 2.89 -45.73 -26.75
C LEU A 526 2.98 -46.40 -28.12
N VAL A 527 4.11 -46.25 -28.82
CA VAL A 527 4.32 -46.88 -30.13
C VAL A 527 4.38 -48.40 -30.02
N ALA A 528 5.02 -48.94 -28.98
CA ALA A 528 5.03 -50.38 -28.72
C ALA A 528 3.61 -50.91 -28.46
N ASN A 529 2.82 -50.21 -27.64
CA ASN A 529 1.43 -50.58 -27.38
C ASN A 529 0.58 -50.57 -28.66
N ALA A 530 0.73 -49.55 -29.50
CA ALA A 530 0.07 -49.42 -30.80
C ALA A 530 0.49 -50.53 -31.78
N ALA A 531 1.78 -50.83 -31.87
CA ALA A 531 2.33 -51.88 -32.72
C ALA A 531 1.81 -53.27 -32.36
N GLU A 532 1.66 -53.56 -31.07
CA GLU A 532 1.08 -54.81 -30.62
C GLU A 532 -0.41 -54.92 -30.98
N ALA A 533 -1.17 -53.83 -30.91
CA ALA A 533 -2.61 -53.80 -31.21
C ALA A 533 -2.94 -54.03 -32.70
N VAL A 534 -1.98 -53.82 -33.59
CA VAL A 534 -2.16 -53.96 -35.05
C VAL A 534 -1.62 -55.28 -35.61
N THR A 535 -1.09 -56.17 -34.77
CA THR A 535 -0.44 -57.43 -35.20
C THR A 535 -1.34 -58.35 -36.04
N GLU A 536 -2.65 -58.35 -35.82
CA GLU A 536 -3.61 -59.19 -36.55
C GLU A 536 -4.30 -58.45 -37.73
N GLN A 537 -3.91 -57.21 -38.02
CA GLN A 537 -4.54 -56.41 -39.07
C GLN A 537 -3.94 -56.70 -40.45
N LYS A 538 -4.79 -56.75 -41.49
CA LYS A 538 -4.35 -56.95 -42.89
C LYS A 538 -3.48 -55.79 -43.43
N LYS A 539 -3.65 -54.58 -42.88
CA LYS A 539 -2.90 -53.37 -43.21
C LYS A 539 -2.59 -52.60 -41.92
N PRO A 540 -1.56 -52.99 -41.16
CA PRO A 540 -1.24 -52.35 -39.88
C PRO A 540 -0.74 -50.92 -40.12
N LYS A 541 -1.38 -49.96 -39.47
CA LYS A 541 -1.07 -48.53 -39.60
C LYS A 541 -1.02 -47.86 -38.23
N ILE A 542 0.06 -47.12 -37.98
CA ILE A 542 0.22 -46.26 -36.82
C ILE A 542 0.47 -44.84 -37.31
N THR A 543 -0.27 -43.87 -36.78
CA THR A 543 -0.10 -42.45 -37.08
C THR A 543 0.36 -41.72 -35.83
N LEU A 544 1.52 -41.07 -35.89
CA LEU A 544 2.00 -40.15 -34.86
C LEU A 544 1.77 -38.73 -35.35
N SER A 545 0.98 -37.94 -34.63
CA SER A 545 0.74 -36.54 -34.97
C SER A 545 1.02 -35.61 -33.80
N ALA A 546 1.42 -34.37 -34.10
CA ALA A 546 1.54 -33.31 -33.10
C ALA A 546 0.80 -32.06 -33.56
N LYS A 547 -0.01 -31.45 -32.70
CA LYS A 547 -0.77 -30.24 -33.01
C LYS A 547 -0.70 -29.22 -31.86
N PRO A 548 -0.58 -27.91 -32.15
CA PRO A 548 -0.66 -26.89 -31.12
C PRO A 548 -2.13 -26.68 -30.68
N ILE A 549 -2.36 -26.66 -29.38
CA ILE A 549 -3.65 -26.27 -28.79
C ILE A 549 -3.60 -24.77 -28.52
N HIS A 550 -4.55 -24.04 -29.13
CA HIS A 550 -4.71 -22.61 -28.93
C HIS A 550 -5.93 -22.37 -28.04
N GLU A 551 -5.72 -21.74 -26.88
CA GLU A 551 -6.79 -21.18 -26.05
C GLU A 551 -6.64 -19.66 -26.05
N GLY A 552 -7.70 -18.93 -26.39
CA GLY A 552 -7.68 -17.46 -26.40
C GLY A 552 -6.70 -16.82 -27.40
N GLY A 553 -6.33 -17.51 -28.48
CA GLY A 553 -5.44 -16.97 -29.52
C GLY A 553 -3.93 -17.10 -29.25
N ARG A 554 -3.52 -17.78 -28.16
CA ARG A 554 -2.12 -18.16 -27.90
C ARG A 554 -1.99 -19.68 -27.83
N ALA A 555 -0.88 -20.22 -28.35
CA ALA A 555 -0.57 -21.64 -28.24
C ALA A 555 -0.19 -21.95 -26.78
N ASN A 556 -1.11 -22.60 -26.06
CA ASN A 556 -1.00 -22.88 -24.62
C ASN A 556 -0.43 -24.28 -24.35
N ALA A 557 -0.60 -25.21 -25.30
CA ALA A 557 -0.11 -26.57 -25.17
C ALA A 557 0.21 -27.21 -26.52
N VAL A 558 0.94 -28.33 -26.48
CA VAL A 558 1.21 -29.22 -27.61
C VAL A 558 0.54 -30.56 -27.35
N LEU A 559 -0.33 -30.98 -28.27
CA LEU A 559 -0.98 -32.28 -28.26
C LEU A 559 -0.21 -33.26 -29.14
N VAL A 560 0.34 -34.31 -28.56
CA VAL A 560 0.97 -35.43 -29.26
C VAL A 560 0.01 -36.61 -29.24
N THR A 561 -0.34 -37.14 -30.40
CA THR A 561 -1.28 -38.26 -30.52
C THR A 561 -0.60 -39.45 -31.20
N VAL A 562 -0.72 -40.63 -30.60
CA VAL A 562 -0.34 -41.91 -31.21
C VAL A 562 -1.62 -42.68 -31.48
N GLN A 563 -1.94 -42.90 -32.75
CA GLN A 563 -3.14 -43.59 -33.19
C GLN A 563 -2.81 -44.89 -33.92
N ASP A 564 -3.50 -45.97 -33.57
CA ASP A 564 -3.46 -47.25 -34.27
C ASP A 564 -4.81 -47.57 -34.94
N ASN A 565 -4.79 -48.53 -35.88
CA ASN A 565 -5.99 -49.11 -36.49
C ASN A 565 -6.27 -50.55 -36.01
N GLY A 566 -5.94 -50.84 -34.75
CA GLY A 566 -6.11 -52.14 -34.13
C GLY A 566 -7.56 -52.43 -33.69
N HIS A 567 -7.71 -53.45 -32.85
CA HIS A 567 -9.02 -53.93 -32.36
C HIS A 567 -9.65 -53.05 -31.25
N GLY A 568 -9.01 -51.93 -30.88
CA GLY A 568 -9.48 -51.06 -29.80
C GLY A 568 -9.41 -51.67 -28.41
N ILE A 569 -9.97 -50.95 -27.43
CA ILE A 569 -10.05 -51.34 -26.02
C ILE A 569 -11.52 -51.55 -25.64
N ALA A 570 -11.81 -52.63 -24.91
CA ALA A 570 -13.16 -52.93 -24.43
C ALA A 570 -13.69 -51.83 -23.48
N PRO A 571 -14.99 -51.47 -23.53
CA PRO A 571 -15.57 -50.39 -22.72
C PRO A 571 -15.33 -50.54 -21.21
N GLU A 572 -15.36 -51.78 -20.73
CA GLU A 572 -15.16 -52.16 -19.33
C GLU A 572 -13.73 -51.86 -18.83
N MET A 573 -12.76 -51.85 -19.74
CA MET A 573 -11.34 -51.65 -19.43
C MET A 573 -10.93 -50.17 -19.52
N ARG A 574 -11.74 -49.32 -20.18
CA ARG A 574 -11.42 -47.91 -20.47
C ARG A 574 -11.06 -47.09 -19.22
N GLY A 575 -11.73 -47.36 -18.09
CA GLY A 575 -11.45 -46.69 -16.81
C GLY A 575 -10.21 -47.21 -16.05
N LYS A 576 -9.66 -48.36 -16.46
CA LYS A 576 -8.57 -49.06 -15.76
C LYS A 576 -7.29 -49.18 -16.59
N VAL A 577 -7.27 -48.76 -17.85
CA VAL A 577 -6.10 -48.90 -18.75
C VAL A 577 -4.83 -48.21 -18.28
N PHE A 578 -4.96 -47.20 -17.40
CA PHE A 578 -3.81 -46.54 -16.76
C PHE A 578 -3.45 -47.12 -15.40
N SER A 579 -4.17 -48.13 -14.93
CA SER A 579 -3.84 -48.88 -13.72
C SER A 579 -2.70 -49.86 -14.01
N PRO A 580 -1.73 -50.02 -13.10
CA PRO A 580 -0.64 -50.99 -13.25
C PRO A 580 -1.14 -52.42 -13.53
N PHE A 581 -0.41 -53.15 -14.37
CA PHE A 581 -0.69 -54.56 -14.73
C PHE A 581 -2.05 -54.79 -15.42
N CYS A 582 -2.75 -53.73 -15.79
CA CYS A 582 -3.98 -53.81 -16.57
C CYS A 582 -3.61 -54.17 -18.03
N THR A 583 -3.66 -55.45 -18.36
CA THR A 583 -3.30 -55.98 -19.67
C THR A 583 -4.27 -57.08 -20.08
N THR A 584 -4.68 -57.08 -21.34
CA THR A 584 -5.43 -58.19 -21.96
C THR A 584 -4.50 -59.16 -22.70
N LYS A 585 -3.17 -58.97 -22.60
CA LYS A 585 -2.16 -59.63 -23.44
C LYS A 585 -1.40 -60.71 -22.67
N ALA A 586 -1.07 -61.82 -23.34
CA ALA A 586 -0.38 -62.97 -22.76
C ALA A 586 1.11 -62.74 -22.39
N ARG A 587 1.76 -61.71 -22.93
CA ARG A 587 3.23 -61.48 -22.79
C ARG A 587 3.64 -60.09 -22.29
N GLY A 588 2.70 -59.16 -22.10
CA GLY A 588 2.99 -57.78 -21.68
C GLY A 588 2.67 -57.57 -20.20
N MET A 589 3.58 -56.97 -19.44
CA MET A 589 3.43 -56.71 -17.99
C MET A 589 2.42 -55.59 -17.66
N GLY A 590 1.75 -54.97 -18.64
CA GLY A 590 0.73 -53.95 -18.36
C GLY A 590 1.23 -52.66 -17.70
N LEU A 591 2.54 -52.39 -17.68
CA LEU A 591 3.13 -51.20 -17.06
C LEU A 591 3.36 -50.03 -18.03
N GLY A 592 3.23 -50.23 -19.35
CA GLY A 592 3.55 -49.22 -20.35
C GLY A 592 2.71 -47.93 -20.23
N LEU A 593 1.37 -48.04 -20.19
CA LEU A 593 0.47 -46.88 -20.06
C LEU A 593 0.58 -46.17 -18.69
N PRO A 594 0.71 -46.88 -17.55
CA PRO A 594 1.04 -46.27 -16.27
C PRO A 594 2.33 -45.42 -16.30
N ILE A 595 3.40 -45.93 -16.94
CA ILE A 595 4.66 -45.18 -17.09
C ILE A 595 4.42 -43.91 -17.91
N VAL A 596 3.68 -44.00 -19.02
CA VAL A 596 3.33 -42.82 -19.84
C VAL A 596 2.56 -41.79 -19.03
N LYS A 597 1.51 -42.22 -18.30
CA LYS A 597 0.71 -41.31 -17.45
C LYS A 597 1.58 -40.61 -16.41
N ARG A 598 2.51 -41.33 -15.79
CA ARG A 598 3.43 -40.76 -14.81
C ARG A 598 4.39 -39.76 -15.44
N THR A 599 5.06 -40.13 -16.53
CA THR A 599 5.98 -39.23 -17.24
C THR A 599 5.28 -37.94 -17.63
N VAL A 600 4.07 -38.02 -18.19
CA VAL A 600 3.31 -36.84 -18.61
C VAL A 600 2.89 -35.98 -17.42
N PHE A 601 2.45 -36.60 -16.32
CA PHE A 601 2.15 -35.89 -15.08
C PHE A 601 3.37 -35.14 -14.53
N ASP A 602 4.54 -35.77 -14.50
CA ASP A 602 5.79 -35.14 -14.05
C ASP A 602 6.25 -33.99 -14.97
N HIS A 603 5.65 -33.86 -16.16
CA HIS A 603 5.83 -32.76 -17.11
C HIS A 603 4.66 -31.77 -17.11
N ASN A 604 3.81 -31.79 -16.07
CA ASN A 604 2.59 -30.96 -15.94
C ASN A 604 1.61 -31.10 -17.11
N GLY A 605 1.62 -32.26 -17.77
CA GLY A 605 0.75 -32.58 -18.89
C GLY A 605 -0.47 -33.42 -18.49
N ARG A 606 -1.29 -33.72 -19.48
CA ARG A 606 -2.45 -34.61 -19.36
C ARG A 606 -2.42 -35.70 -20.41
N VAL A 607 -2.82 -36.91 -20.04
CA VAL A 607 -3.01 -38.03 -20.96
C VAL A 607 -4.50 -38.31 -21.12
N ASP A 608 -4.93 -38.56 -22.34
CA ASP A 608 -6.28 -38.99 -22.69
C ASP A 608 -6.25 -40.16 -23.66
N ILE A 609 -7.33 -40.94 -23.70
CA ILE A 609 -7.46 -42.11 -24.55
C ILE A 609 -8.83 -42.16 -25.22
N ASP A 610 -8.81 -42.11 -26.55
CA ASP A 610 -9.99 -42.38 -27.35
C ASP A 610 -9.84 -43.73 -28.06
N THR A 611 -10.88 -44.55 -28.02
CA THR A 611 -10.81 -45.93 -28.51
C THR A 611 -12.15 -46.38 -29.07
N SER A 612 -12.08 -47.12 -30.17
CA SER A 612 -13.20 -47.65 -30.94
C SER A 612 -12.85 -49.02 -31.51
N ALA A 613 -13.82 -49.73 -32.07
CA ALA A 613 -13.57 -51.00 -32.77
C ALA A 613 -12.64 -50.87 -33.99
N SER A 614 -12.40 -49.64 -34.46
CA SER A 614 -11.51 -49.32 -35.58
C SER A 614 -10.11 -48.85 -35.18
N GLY A 615 -9.79 -48.81 -33.87
CA GLY A 615 -8.48 -48.43 -33.38
C GLY A 615 -8.49 -47.58 -32.10
N THR A 616 -7.30 -47.30 -31.57
CA THR A 616 -7.09 -46.49 -30.37
C THR A 616 -6.19 -45.29 -30.66
N ALA A 617 -6.53 -44.13 -30.10
CA ALA A 617 -5.75 -42.91 -30.11
C ALA A 617 -5.40 -42.50 -28.67
N VAL A 618 -4.12 -42.54 -28.32
CA VAL A 618 -3.62 -42.03 -27.04
C VAL A 618 -3.02 -40.65 -27.26
N SER A 619 -3.53 -39.67 -26.53
CA SER A 619 -3.16 -38.26 -26.67
C SER A 619 -2.46 -37.75 -25.41
N ILE A 620 -1.35 -37.06 -25.58
CA ILE A 620 -0.56 -36.42 -24.54
C ILE A 620 -0.59 -34.90 -24.79
N ALA A 621 -1.16 -34.13 -23.86
CA ALA A 621 -1.11 -32.68 -23.88
C ALA A 621 -0.01 -32.17 -22.94
N LEU A 622 0.95 -31.40 -23.48
CA LEU A 622 2.06 -30.82 -22.72
C LEU A 622 1.99 -29.29 -22.77
N PRO A 623 2.19 -28.57 -21.65
CA PRO A 623 2.12 -27.11 -21.63
C PRO A 623 3.25 -26.50 -22.48
N ALA A 624 2.91 -25.51 -23.28
CA ALA A 624 3.87 -24.73 -24.03
C ALA A 624 4.62 -23.80 -23.06
N THR A 625 5.93 -23.65 -23.24
CA THR A 625 6.66 -22.60 -22.52
C THR A 625 6.15 -21.25 -22.99
N ALA A 626 5.62 -20.43 -22.08
CA ALA A 626 5.37 -19.03 -22.37
C ALA A 626 6.69 -18.43 -22.87
N ASN A 627 6.73 -18.00 -24.13
CA ASN A 627 7.90 -17.32 -24.65
C ASN A 627 8.21 -16.14 -23.72
N GLY A 628 9.32 -16.22 -23.01
CA GLY A 628 9.99 -15.07 -22.45
C GLY A 628 10.32 -14.13 -23.61
N GLY A 629 9.55 -13.05 -23.69
CA GLY A 629 9.95 -11.80 -24.30
C GLY A 629 10.35 -10.85 -23.19
#